data_AF-A0A420ZBN2-F1
#
_entry.id   AF-A0A420ZBN2-F1
#
_cell.length_a   1.000
_cell.length_b   1.000
_cell.length_c   1.000
_cell.angle_alpha   90.00
_cell.angle_beta   90.00
_cell.angle_gamma   90.00
#
_symmetry.space_group_name_H-M   'P 1'
#
loop_
_entity.id
_entity.type
_entity.pdbx_description
1 polymer ?
#
loop_
_entity_poly.entity_id
_entity_poly.type
_entity_poly.pdbx_seq_one_letter_code
_entity_poly.pdbx_strand_id
1 'polypeptide(L)'
;MSEIPKQIKSGGEFITIIEEPLEKAFGYYKHEQNIIKLDSGQPLKRKIKTLIHELLHHIDLTNGLNISHRAIYTLTDRLLALLYDNPELLKLLDIYCNTTYNYYDMRFKIVEALENVTGKR
;
A
#
# COMPACT_ATOMS: atom_id res chain seq x y z
N MET A 1 -2.30 11.83 17.38
CA MET A 1 -2.02 12.27 15.99
C MET A 1 -1.86 11.02 15.16
N SER A 2 -2.51 10.93 13.99
CA SER A 2 -2.38 9.76 13.13
C SER A 2 -1.02 9.80 12.43
N GLU A 3 -0.17 8.83 12.71
CA GLU A 3 1.17 8.71 12.11
C GLU A 3 1.12 7.88 10.83
N ILE A 4 2.11 8.05 9.96
CA ILE A 4 2.31 7.17 8.81
C ILE A 4 2.71 5.78 9.34
N PRO A 5 2.05 4.69 8.92
CA PRO A 5 2.42 3.35 9.35
C PRO A 5 3.86 3.03 8.92
N LYS A 6 4.59 2.25 9.72
CA LYS A 6 5.96 1.82 9.38
C LYS A 6 6.00 0.60 8.48
N GLN A 7 4.90 -0.14 8.39
CA GLN A 7 4.72 -1.28 7.50
C GLN A 7 3.29 -1.35 7.00
N ILE A 8 3.12 -1.77 5.74
CA ILE A 8 1.82 -2.06 5.12
C ILE A 8 1.89 -3.44 4.48
N LYS A 9 0.80 -4.21 4.59
CA LYS A 9 0.66 -5.48 3.86
C LYS A 9 -0.15 -5.26 2.58
N SER A 10 0.35 -5.72 1.44
CA SER A 10 -0.29 -5.61 0.12
C SER A 10 -0.01 -6.87 -0.69
N GLY A 11 -1.02 -7.47 -1.32
CA GLY A 11 -0.83 -8.66 -2.16
C GLY A 11 -0.24 -9.88 -1.43
N GLY A 12 -0.23 -9.87 -0.09
CA GLY A 12 0.43 -10.90 0.71
C GLY A 12 1.86 -10.56 1.16
N GLU A 13 2.44 -9.49 0.64
CA GLU A 13 3.79 -9.03 0.96
C GLU A 13 3.78 -7.89 1.98
N PHE A 14 4.85 -7.77 2.76
CA PHE A 14 5.07 -6.61 3.64
C PHE A 14 5.95 -5.58 2.95
N ILE A 15 5.49 -4.33 2.98
CA ILE A 15 6.19 -3.16 2.47
C ILE A 15 6.62 -2.33 3.67
N THR A 16 7.92 -2.07 3.77
CA THR A 16 8.48 -1.23 4.84
C THR A 16 8.42 0.24 4.43
N ILE A 17 8.02 1.11 5.35
CA ILE A 17 7.89 2.55 5.11
C ILE A 17 8.94 3.28 5.95
N ILE A 18 9.82 4.00 5.27
CA ILE A 18 10.91 4.77 5.87
C ILE A 18 10.69 6.25 5.59
N GLU A 19 10.74 7.06 6.63
CA GLU A 19 10.73 8.52 6.52
C GLU A 19 12.14 9.05 6.74
N GLU A 20 12.73 9.67 5.73
CA GLU A 20 14.07 10.27 5.78
C GLU A 20 14.09 11.54 4.92
N PRO A 21 15.01 12.49 5.15
CA PRO A 21 15.13 13.66 4.27
C PRO A 21 15.50 13.24 2.84
N LEU A 22 14.76 13.73 1.84
CA LEU A 22 15.03 13.46 0.42
C LEU A 22 15.31 14.76 -0.33
N GLU A 23 16.41 14.83 -1.06
CA GLU A 23 16.84 16.08 -1.73
C GLU A 23 16.08 16.39 -3.03
N LYS A 24 15.65 15.35 -3.77
CA LYS A 24 15.18 15.48 -5.16
C LYS A 24 13.81 14.86 -5.44
N ALA A 25 13.21 14.23 -4.44
CA ALA A 25 11.98 13.47 -4.61
C ALA A 25 11.08 13.61 -3.38
N PHE A 26 9.78 13.48 -3.61
CA PHE A 26 8.82 13.45 -2.51
C PHE A 26 8.71 12.04 -1.89
N GLY A 27 8.97 11.02 -2.68
CA GLY A 27 9.05 9.63 -2.25
C GLY A 27 9.43 8.77 -3.43
N TYR A 28 9.64 7.49 -3.16
CA TYR A 28 9.83 6.47 -4.19
C TYR A 28 9.62 5.07 -3.59
N TYR A 29 9.17 4.14 -4.42
CA TYR A 29 9.16 2.71 -4.14
C TYR A 29 10.42 2.02 -4.69
N LYS A 30 11.13 1.29 -3.82
CA LYS A 30 12.26 0.41 -4.16
C LYS A 30 11.76 -1.04 -4.22
N HIS A 31 11.49 -1.50 -5.43
CA HIS A 31 10.91 -2.82 -5.68
C HIS A 31 11.73 -3.97 -5.10
N GLU A 32 13.03 -4.01 -5.35
CA GLU A 32 13.93 -5.10 -4.91
C GLU A 32 13.97 -5.29 -3.38
N GLN A 33 13.65 -4.25 -2.62
CA GLN A 33 13.71 -4.25 -1.15
C GLN A 33 12.32 -4.25 -0.50
N ASN A 34 11.26 -4.11 -1.29
CA ASN A 34 9.91 -3.82 -0.78
C ASN A 34 9.88 -2.66 0.24
N ILE A 35 10.53 -1.56 -0.13
CA ILE A 35 10.61 -0.35 0.70
C ILE A 35 9.94 0.82 -0.03
N ILE A 36 9.08 1.55 0.67
CA ILE A 36 8.64 2.90 0.29
C ILE A 36 9.42 3.90 1.14
N LYS A 37 10.10 4.83 0.49
CA LYS A 37 10.72 5.98 1.16
C LYS A 37 9.88 7.23 0.95
N LEU A 38 9.67 7.98 2.02
CA LEU A 38 8.95 9.25 2.02
C LEU A 38 9.88 10.34 2.56
N ASP A 39 9.82 11.53 1.98
CA ASP A 39 10.55 12.67 2.53
C ASP A 39 9.97 13.07 3.90
N SER A 40 10.80 13.00 4.93
CA SER A 40 10.43 13.34 6.29
C SER A 40 9.99 14.80 6.44
N GLY A 41 10.48 15.71 5.57
CA GLY A 41 10.18 17.13 5.59
C GLY A 41 8.76 17.50 5.11
N GLN A 42 8.01 16.55 4.55
CA GLN A 42 6.68 16.84 4.01
C GLN A 42 5.59 16.98 5.10
N PRO A 43 4.60 17.85 4.88
CA PRO A 43 3.37 17.84 5.66
C PRO A 43 2.64 16.49 5.56
N LEU A 44 1.98 16.06 6.64
CA LEU A 44 1.30 14.76 6.71
C LEU A 44 0.35 14.49 5.54
N LYS A 45 -0.47 15.48 5.15
CA LYS A 45 -1.39 15.35 4.00
C LYS A 45 -0.65 15.00 2.70
N ARG A 46 0.54 15.56 2.51
CA ARG A 46 1.38 15.27 1.35
C ARG A 46 2.03 13.89 1.47
N LYS A 47 2.49 13.50 2.65
CA LYS A 47 3.00 12.14 2.92
C LYS A 47 1.95 11.07 2.60
N ILE A 48 0.69 11.27 2.98
CA ILE A 48 -0.41 10.34 2.66
C ILE A 48 -0.59 10.21 1.14
N LYS A 49 -0.61 11.34 0.41
CA LYS A 49 -0.69 11.32 -1.05
C LYS A 49 0.48 10.58 -1.69
N THR A 50 1.71 10.89 -1.26
CA THR A 50 2.92 10.22 -1.74
C THR A 50 2.88 8.72 -1.41
N LEU A 51 2.48 8.33 -0.21
CA LEU A 51 2.35 6.93 0.17
C LEU A 51 1.40 6.16 -0.75
N ILE A 52 0.21 6.70 -1.01
CA ILE A 52 -0.76 6.07 -1.92
C ILE A 52 -0.20 5.98 -3.34
N HIS A 53 0.50 7.01 -3.80
CA HIS A 53 1.17 7.00 -5.11
C HIS A 53 2.18 5.86 -5.22
N GLU A 54 3.05 5.71 -4.23
CA GLU A 54 4.05 4.63 -4.21
C GLU A 54 3.43 3.23 -4.05
N LEU A 55 2.32 3.11 -3.30
CA LEU A 55 1.56 1.87 -3.21
C LEU A 55 0.94 1.48 -4.56
N LEU A 56 0.49 2.45 -5.36
CA LEU A 56 0.01 2.18 -6.71
C LEU A 56 1.15 1.73 -7.64
N HIS A 57 2.36 2.29 -7.50
CA HIS A 57 3.54 1.78 -8.19
C HIS A 57 3.85 0.32 -7.81
N HIS A 58 3.77 -0.01 -6.52
CA HIS A 58 3.92 -1.39 -6.07
C HIS A 58 2.84 -2.32 -6.66
N ILE A 59 1.56 -1.92 -6.65
CA ILE A 59 0.46 -2.72 -7.23
C ILE A 59 0.66 -2.91 -8.74
N ASP A 60 1.04 -1.86 -9.46
CA ASP A 60 1.31 -1.92 -10.90
C ASP A 60 2.42 -2.91 -11.23
N LEU A 61 3.56 -2.81 -10.54
CA LEU A 61 4.73 -3.67 -10.76
C LEU A 61 4.44 -5.12 -10.38
N THR A 62 3.81 -5.37 -9.23
CA THR A 62 3.55 -6.74 -8.75
C THR A 62 2.52 -7.48 -9.59
N ASN A 63 1.56 -6.77 -10.18
CA ASN A 63 0.50 -7.37 -10.99
C ASN A 63 0.74 -7.24 -12.50
N GLY A 64 1.84 -6.61 -12.93
CA GLY A 64 2.18 -6.44 -14.34
C GLY A 64 1.14 -5.63 -15.13
N LEU A 65 0.52 -4.62 -14.51
CA LEU A 65 -0.61 -3.88 -15.10
C LEU A 65 -0.18 -2.90 -16.19
N ASN A 66 1.11 -2.51 -16.21
CA ASN A 66 1.71 -1.56 -17.16
C ASN A 66 1.01 -0.19 -17.15
N ILE A 67 0.66 0.31 -15.97
CA ILE A 67 0.03 1.62 -15.78
C ILE A 67 1.09 2.71 -15.95
N SER A 68 0.86 3.63 -16.87
CA SER A 68 1.78 4.77 -17.04
C SER A 68 1.89 5.59 -15.75
N HIS A 69 3.08 6.16 -15.49
CA HIS A 69 3.30 7.04 -14.34
C HIS A 69 2.29 8.21 -14.30
N ARG A 70 1.95 8.80 -15.46
CA ARG A 70 0.90 9.85 -15.54
C ARG A 70 -0.46 9.36 -15.07
N ALA A 71 -0.83 8.12 -15.42
CA ALA A 71 -2.07 7.50 -14.97
C ALA A 71 -2.01 7.24 -13.45
N ILE A 72 -0.88 6.79 -12.90
CA ILE A 72 -0.70 6.62 -11.44
C ILE A 72 -0.93 7.95 -10.71
N TYR A 73 -0.31 9.05 -11.14
CA TYR A 73 -0.58 10.38 -10.55
C TYR A 73 -2.06 10.75 -10.58
N THR A 74 -2.69 10.58 -11.74
CA THR A 74 -4.11 10.91 -11.93
C THR A 74 -5.00 10.05 -11.03
N LEU A 75 -4.70 8.75 -10.94
CA LEU A 75 -5.42 7.82 -10.08
C LEU A 75 -5.26 8.15 -8.61
N THR A 76 -4.05 8.49 -8.15
CA THR A 76 -3.82 8.94 -6.77
C THR A 76 -4.72 10.13 -6.42
N ASP A 77 -4.73 11.16 -7.29
CA ASP A 77 -5.50 12.38 -7.03
C ASP A 77 -7.01 12.14 -7.09
N ARG A 78 -7.48 11.37 -8.06
CA ARG A 78 -8.91 11.06 -8.20
C ARG A 78 -9.42 10.13 -7.10
N LEU A 79 -8.63 9.15 -6.67
CA LEU A 79 -8.98 8.27 -5.56
C LEU A 79 -9.10 9.06 -4.26
N LEU A 80 -8.13 9.92 -3.96
CA LEU A 80 -8.16 10.75 -2.76
C LEU A 80 -9.33 11.74 -2.77
N ALA A 81 -9.61 12.37 -3.91
CA ALA A 81 -10.77 13.25 -4.06
C ALA A 81 -12.09 12.48 -3.85
N LEU A 82 -12.23 11.30 -4.47
CA LEU A 82 -13.41 10.44 -4.31
C LEU A 82 -13.68 10.12 -2.84
N LEU A 83 -12.65 9.68 -2.10
CA LEU A 83 -12.79 9.32 -0.68
C LEU A 83 -13.01 10.56 0.22
N TYR A 84 -12.45 11.70 -0.15
CA TYR A 84 -12.63 12.96 0.57
C TYR A 84 -14.06 13.50 0.42
N ASP A 85 -14.58 13.49 -0.81
CA ASP A 85 -15.91 14.01 -1.14
C ASP A 85 -17.04 13.07 -0.69
N ASN A 86 -16.75 11.78 -0.45
CA ASN A 86 -17.74 10.74 -0.11
C ASN A 86 -17.31 9.95 1.15
N PRO A 87 -17.37 10.53 2.36
CA PRO A 87 -16.91 9.88 3.60
C PRO A 87 -17.62 8.56 3.94
N GLU A 88 -18.84 8.36 3.45
CA GLU A 88 -19.58 7.11 3.57
C GLU A 88 -18.89 5.93 2.87
N LEU A 89 -18.11 6.18 1.81
CA LEU A 89 -17.31 5.14 1.18
C LEU A 89 -16.25 4.58 2.13
N LEU A 90 -15.69 5.42 3.01
CA LEU A 90 -14.74 4.94 4.03
C LEU A 90 -15.41 3.96 5.01
N LYS A 91 -16.67 4.20 5.36
CA LYS A 91 -17.44 3.27 6.20
C LYS A 91 -17.71 1.94 5.48
N LEU A 92 -18.06 2.00 4.20
CA LEU A 92 -18.27 0.81 3.39
C LEU A 92 -16.98 -0.01 3.22
N LEU A 93 -15.84 0.66 3.02
CA LEU A 93 -14.54 0.01 2.97
C LEU A 93 -14.17 -0.65 4.30
N ASP A 94 -14.43 0.01 5.43
CA ASP A 94 -14.23 -0.57 6.75
C ASP A 94 -15.09 -1.83 6.96
N ILE A 95 -16.38 -1.77 6.60
CA ILE A 95 -17.26 -2.95 6.63
C ILE A 95 -16.69 -4.06 5.75
N TYR A 96 -16.30 -3.77 4.51
CA TYR A 96 -15.71 -4.76 3.61
C TYR A 96 -14.46 -5.41 4.25
N CYS A 97 -13.53 -4.61 4.78
CA CYS A 97 -12.32 -5.14 5.41
C CYS A 97 -12.60 -6.00 6.65
N ASN A 98 -13.65 -5.71 7.41
CA ASN A 98 -14.00 -6.45 8.63
C ASN A 98 -14.96 -7.64 8.40
N THR A 99 -15.68 -7.67 7.28
CA THR A 99 -16.69 -8.72 6.99
C THR A 99 -16.22 -9.73 5.94
N THR A 100 -15.32 -9.33 5.05
CA THR A 100 -14.86 -10.23 3.99
C THR A 100 -13.83 -11.19 4.57
N TYR A 101 -14.19 -12.48 4.62
CA TYR A 101 -13.23 -13.59 4.74
C TYR A 101 -12.16 -13.37 3.67
N ASN A 102 -10.99 -12.90 4.09
CA ASN A 102 -9.97 -12.42 3.17
C ASN A 102 -9.41 -13.63 2.39
N TYR A 103 -9.69 -13.71 1.09
CA TYR A 103 -9.25 -14.82 0.21
C TYR A 103 -7.74 -15.06 0.32
N TYR A 104 -6.95 -14.00 0.50
CA TYR A 104 -5.52 -14.10 0.78
C TYR A 104 -5.24 -14.77 2.13
N ASP A 105 -5.99 -14.42 3.18
CA ASP A 105 -5.84 -15.01 4.52
C ASP A 105 -6.12 -16.52 4.53
N MET A 106 -7.05 -17.00 3.70
CA MET A 106 -7.29 -18.44 3.52
C MET A 106 -6.13 -19.13 2.77
N ARG A 107 -5.61 -18.51 1.71
CA ARG A 107 -4.44 -19.02 0.98
C ARG A 107 -3.22 -19.10 1.89
N PHE A 108 -3.02 -18.10 2.75
CA PHE A 108 -1.96 -18.07 3.76
C PHE A 108 -2.14 -19.17 4.81
N LYS A 109 -3.34 -19.33 5.39
CA LYS A 109 -3.62 -20.41 6.36
C LYS A 109 -3.45 -21.80 5.75
N ILE A 110 -3.78 -21.97 4.47
CA ILE A 110 -3.57 -23.22 3.75
C ILE A 110 -2.08 -23.46 3.51
N VAL A 111 -1.31 -22.45 3.07
CA VAL A 111 0.14 -22.58 2.87
C VAL A 111 0.85 -22.87 4.18
N GLU A 112 0.55 -22.13 5.25
CA GLU A 112 1.10 -22.34 6.59
C GLU A 112 0.73 -23.72 7.15
N ALA A 113 -0.52 -24.17 6.96
CA ALA A 113 -0.91 -25.53 7.34
C ALA A 113 -0.16 -26.59 6.53
N LEU A 114 0.06 -26.38 5.23
CA LEU A 114 0.80 -27.32 4.38
C LEU A 114 2.29 -27.36 4.73
N GLU A 115 2.92 -26.23 5.04
CA GLU A 115 4.33 -26.18 5.48
C GLU A 115 4.51 -26.87 6.84
N ASN A 116 3.59 -26.68 7.78
CA ASN A 116 3.60 -27.35 9.08
C ASN A 116 3.37 -28.86 8.99
N VAL A 117 2.60 -29.34 8.01
CA VAL A 117 2.38 -30.77 7.78
C VAL A 117 3.52 -31.41 6.99
N THR A 118 4.19 -30.67 6.10
CA THR A 118 5.25 -31.19 5.22
C THR A 118 6.66 -31.01 5.78
N GLY A 119 6.84 -30.28 6.89
CA GLY A 119 8.12 -30.10 7.57
C GLY A 119 9.16 -29.30 6.78
N LYS A 120 8.75 -28.60 5.71
CA LYS A 120 9.62 -27.74 4.92
C LYS A 120 9.54 -26.31 5.49
N ARG A 121 10.54 -25.93 6.26
CA ARG A 121 10.90 -24.53 6.52
C ARG A 121 12.02 -24.11 5.60
#